data_AF-A0A8S8XUA2-F1
#
_entry.id   AF-A0A8S8XUA2-F1
#
_cell.length_a   1.000
_cell.length_b   1.000
_cell.length_c   1.000
_cell.angle_alpha   90.00
_cell.angle_beta   90.00
_cell.angle_gamma   90.00
#
_symmetry.space_group_name_H-M   'P 1'
#
loop_
_entity.id
_entity.type
_entity.pdbx_description
1 polymer ?
#
loop_
_entity_poly.entity_id
_entity_poly.type
_entity_poly.pdbx_seq_one_letter_code
_entity_poly.pdbx_strand_id
1 'polypeptide(L)' 'MVLAGGGSGIRGLGAMIERRLSDMGDVNVHFVDDPVRLGAMGGLRLSMEVPEDMWKNLTLATR' A
#
# COMPACT_ATOMS: atom_id res chain seq x y z
N MET A 1 -3.34 6.27 7.83
CA MET A 1 -2.20 5.39 7.45
C MET A 1 -2.73 4.02 7.07
N VAL A 2 -2.14 3.33 6.09
CA VAL A 2 -2.58 1.98 5.67
C VAL A 2 -1.50 0.96 5.99
N LEU A 3 -1.88 -0.14 6.66
CA LEU A 3 -1.00 -1.28 6.94
C LEU A 3 -1.31 -2.45 6.01
N ALA A 4 -0.31 -2.87 5.24
CA ALA A 4 -0.40 -3.96 4.29
C ALA A 4 0.60 -5.10 4.60
N GLY A 5 0.51 -6.20 3.84
CA GLY A 5 1.39 -7.36 3.97
C GLY A 5 1.12 -8.21 5.21
N GLY A 6 1.84 -9.31 5.36
CA GLY A 6 1.57 -10.30 6.42
C GLY A 6 1.69 -9.75 7.85
N GLY A 7 2.57 -8.76 8.07
CA GLY A 7 2.74 -8.12 9.38
C GLY A 7 1.56 -7.24 9.81
N SER A 8 0.68 -6.84 8.88
CA SER A 8 -0.51 -6.04 9.21
C SER A 8 -1.50 -6.78 10.12
N GLY A 9 -1.51 -8.11 10.11
CA GLY A 9 -2.39 -8.92 10.96
C GLY A 9 -2.00 -9.00 12.44
N ILE A 10 -0.90 -8.37 12.85
CA ILE A 10 -0.45 -8.40 14.25
C ILE A 10 -1.45 -7.64 15.12
N ARG A 11 -2.07 -8.37 16.06
CA ARG A 11 -3.06 -7.79 16.99
C ARG A 11 -2.43 -6.66 17.81
N GLY A 12 -3.09 -5.51 17.85
CA GLY A 12 -2.66 -4.34 18.62
C GLY A 12 -1.58 -3.50 17.95
N LEU A 13 -1.07 -3.89 16.78
CA LEU A 13 -0.08 -3.12 16.03
C LEU A 13 -0.60 -1.73 15.64
N GLY A 14 -1.86 -1.64 15.17
CA GLY A 14 -2.49 -0.38 14.79
C GLY A 14 -2.56 0.61 15.96
N ALA A 15 -3.18 0.20 17.07
CA ALA A 15 -3.28 1.03 18.27
C ALA A 15 -1.90 1.44 18.84
N MET A 16 -0.89 0.55 18.73
CA MET A 16 0.47 0.90 19.11
C MET A 16 1.04 2.02 18.23
N ILE A 17 0.84 1.94 16.91
CA ILE A 17 1.32 2.95 15.97
C ILE A 17 0.58 4.28 16.15
N GLU A 18 -0.75 4.27 16.29
CA GLU A 18 -1.55 5.47 16.56
C GLU A 18 -1.05 6.20 17.80
N ARG A 19 -0.82 5.46 18.90
CA ARG A 19 -0.27 6.03 20.13
C ARG A 19 1.12 6.63 19.93
N ARG A 20 1.98 5.96 19.14
CA ARG A 20 3.37 6.38 18.93
C ARG A 20 3.53 7.58 18.01
N LEU A 21 2.52 7.87 17.20
CA LEU A 21 2.50 9.01 16.28
C LEU A 21 1.58 10.15 16.77
N SER A 22 1.05 10.04 18.00
CA SER A 22 0.12 11.03 18.56
C SER A 22 0.73 12.43 18.73
N ASP A 23 2.06 12.53 18.79
CA ASP A 23 2.82 13.79 18.80
C ASP A 23 2.86 14.48 17.43
N MET A 24 2.64 13.74 16.34
CA MET A 24 2.60 14.25 14.97
C MET A 24 1.19 14.65 14.51
N GLY A 25 0.15 14.35 15.29
CA GLY A 25 -1.24 14.66 15.01
C GLY A 25 -2.17 13.45 15.17
N ASP A 26 -3.41 13.60 14.72
CA ASP A 26 -4.39 12.52 14.74
C ASP A 26 -4.11 11.53 13.59
N VAL A 27 -3.68 10.33 13.94
CA VAL A 27 -3.36 9.27 12.98
C VAL A 27 -4.38 8.15 13.14
N ASN A 28 -5.15 7.90 12.10
CA ASN A 28 -6.03 6.73 12.00
C ASN A 28 -5.34 5.62 11.19
N VAL A 29 -5.21 4.43 11.77
CA VAL A 29 -4.57 3.28 11.14
C VAL A 29 -5.61 2.31 10.59
N HIS A 30 -5.59 2.12 9.28
CA HIS A 30 -6.46 1.19 8.57
C HIS A 30 -5.69 -0.08 8.18
N PHE A 31 -6.31 -1.22 8.43
CA PHE A 31 -5.82 -2.52 7.99
C PHE A 31 -6.42 -2.87 6.64
N VAL A 32 -5.60 -3.48 5.80
CA VAL A 32 -6.00 -4.00 4.50
C VAL A 32 -6.70 -5.36 4.72
N ASP A 33 -7.92 -5.53 4.19
CA ASP A 33 -8.77 -6.71 4.49
C ASP A 33 -8.15 -8.05 4.05
N ASP A 34 -7.69 -8.13 2.80
CA ASP A 34 -6.96 -9.28 2.23
C ASP A 34 -5.54 -8.84 1.83
N PRO A 35 -4.58 -8.85 2.78
CA PRO A 35 -3.22 -8.38 2.52
C PRO A 35 -2.43 -9.28 1.55
N VAL A 36 -2.95 -10.47 1.21
CA VAL A 36 -2.33 -11.40 0.25
C VAL A 36 -2.73 -11.02 -1.17
N ARG A 37 -4.00 -10.66 -1.40
CA ARG A 37 -4.53 -10.44 -2.76
C ARG A 37 -4.65 -8.97 -3.16
N LEU A 38 -4.83 -8.05 -2.22
CA LEU A 38 -5.15 -6.66 -2.55
C LEU A 38 -4.04 -5.94 -3.32
N GLY A 39 -2.78 -6.32 -3.14
CA GLY A 39 -1.68 -5.82 -3.97
C GLY A 39 -1.83 -6.22 -5.44
N ALA A 40 -2.11 -7.50 -5.70
CA ALA A 40 -2.31 -8.00 -7.06
C ALA A 40 -3.57 -7.40 -7.72
N MET A 41 -4.66 -7.26 -6.96
CA MET A 41 -5.87 -6.60 -7.45
C MET A 41 -5.63 -5.13 -7.81
N GLY A 42 -4.86 -4.40 -6.99
CA GLY A 42 -4.46 -3.04 -7.30
C GLY A 42 -3.63 -2.95 -8.58
N GLY A 43 -2.67 -3.86 -8.75
CA GLY A 43 -1.87 -3.97 -9.97
C GLY A 43 -2.73 -4.24 -11.22
N LEU A 44 -3.64 -5.21 -11.15
CA LEU A 44 -4.57 -5.52 -12.23
C LEU A 44 -5.43 -4.30 -12.60
N ARG A 45 -5.98 -3.61 -11.59
CA ARG A 45 -6.79 -2.42 -11.81
C ARG A 45 -6.00 -1.32 -12.51
N LEU A 46 -4.76 -1.07 -12.07
CA LEU A 46 -3.88 -0.10 -12.74
C LEU A 46 -3.64 -0.49 -14.20
N SER A 47 -3.36 -1.76 -14.49
CA SER A 47 -3.18 -2.23 -15.87
C SER A 47 -4.43 -2.08 -16.74
N MET A 48 -5.63 -2.11 -16.14
CA MET A 48 -6.89 -1.94 -16.86
C MET A 48 -7.29 -0.46 -17.05
N GLU A 49 -6.95 0.40 -16.09
CA GLU A 49 -7.43 1.79 -16.05
C GLU A 49 -6.40 2.81 -16.58
N VAL A 50 -5.10 2.52 -16.53
CA VAL A 50 -4.06 3.44 -16.98
C VAL A 50 -3.90 3.36 -18.51
N PRO A 51 -4.11 4.48 -19.24
CA PRO A 51 -3.90 4.54 -20.69
C PRO A 51 -2.48 4.15 -21.11
N GLU A 52 -2.35 3.57 -22.31
CA GLU A 52 -1.08 3.03 -22.81
C GLU A 52 0.03 4.11 -22.88
N ASP A 53 -0.34 5.32 -23.30
CA ASP A 53 0.55 6.47 -23.46
C ASP A 53 1.06 7.08 -22.13
N MET A 54 0.43 6.72 -21.01
CA MET A 54 0.87 7.14 -19.67
C MET A 54 1.95 6.22 -19.09
N TRP A 55 2.19 5.04 -19.69
CA TRP A 55 3.30 4.19 -19.29
C TRP A 55 4.62 4.75 -19.82
N LYS A 56 5.54 5.06 -18.91
CA LYS A 56 6.88 5.49 -19.30
C LYS A 56 7.62 4.30 -19.91
N ASN A 57 8.08 4.47 -21.16
CA ASN A 57 9.02 3.55 -21.77
C ASN A 57 10.31 3.54 -20.95
N LEU A 58 10.53 2.45 -20.20
CA LEU A 58 11.82 2.15 -19.62
C LEU A 58 12.74 1.75 -20.78
N THR A 59 13.42 2.72 -21.40
CA THR A 59 14.61 2.41 -22.19
C THR A 59 15.62 1.84 -21.21
N LEU A 60 15.65 0.51 -21.10
CA LEU A 60 16.72 -0.21 -20.44
C LEU A 60 18.02 0.30 -21.08
N ALA A 61 18.83 1.03 -20.31
CA ALA A 61 20.11 1.52 -20.76
C ALA A 61 20.88 0.32 -21.33
N THR A 62 21.00 0.29 -22.65
CA THR A 62 21.74 -0.73 -23.37
C THR A 62 23.20 -0.55 -22.94
N ARG A 63 23.80 -1.62 -22.41
CA ARG A 63 25.21 -1.64 -22.03
C ARG A 63 26.11 -1.38 -23.22
#